data_AF-A0A2G4KGZ7-F1
#
_entry.id   AF-A0A2G4KGZ7-F1
#
_cell.length_a   1.000
_cell.length_b   1.000
_cell.length_c   1.000
_cell.angle_alpha   90.00
_cell.angle_beta   90.00
_cell.angle_gamma   90.00
#
_symmetry.space_group_name_H-M   'P 1'
#
loop_
_entity.id
_entity.type
_entity.pdbx_description
1 polymer ?
#
loop_
_entity_poly.entity_id
_entity_poly.type
_entity_poly.pdbx_seq_one_letter_code
_entity_poly.pdbx_strand_id
1 'polypeptide(L)'
;MSIMTSGTRRAGDHFEPTDTDPQVQRRMRGYLEQIDYTAFASNKAVLSVSLPRVEGDQFQHLAVAASTARARWVTEAVAMADAGHSLSEAQVARLRHLRSTYEELTSVYEAMRRMVERGYIAYRPISA
;
A
#
# COMPACT_ATOMS: atom_id res chain seq x y z
N MET A 1 -11.99 13.15 17.00
CA MET A 1 -12.04 13.30 15.53
C MET A 1 -11.60 11.98 14.91
N SER A 2 -12.51 11.27 14.25
CA SER A 2 -12.23 9.94 13.68
C SER A 2 -11.94 10.09 12.19
N ILE A 3 -10.77 9.62 11.75
CA ILE A 3 -10.36 9.60 10.34
C ILE A 3 -11.13 8.45 9.68
N MET A 4 -12.18 8.77 8.93
CA MET A 4 -12.84 7.81 8.06
C MET A 4 -11.95 7.53 6.85
N THR A 5 -11.25 6.38 6.89
CA THR A 5 -10.64 5.82 5.69
C THR A 5 -11.77 5.34 4.77
N SER A 6 -12.02 6.06 3.68
CA SER A 6 -12.91 5.63 2.60
C SER A 6 -12.26 4.44 1.87
N GLY A 7 -12.42 3.25 2.43
CA GLY A 7 -12.23 2.01 1.68
C GLY A 7 -13.45 1.84 0.80
N THR A 8 -13.28 1.98 -0.52
CA THR A 8 -14.25 1.51 -1.49
C THR A 8 -14.46 0.02 -1.26
N ARG A 9 -15.46 -0.34 -0.46
CA ARG A 9 -15.99 -1.70 -0.43
C ARG A 9 -16.54 -1.92 -1.82
N ARG A 10 -15.77 -2.56 -2.71
CA ARG A 10 -16.36 -3.30 -3.82
C ARG A 10 -17.42 -4.17 -3.17
N ALA A 11 -18.68 -3.99 -3.56
CA ALA A 11 -19.71 -4.97 -3.27
C ALA A 11 -19.21 -6.27 -3.91
N GLY A 12 -18.54 -7.09 -3.10
CA GLY A 12 -18.06 -8.38 -3.51
C GLY A 12 -19.29 -9.17 -3.90
N ASP A 13 -19.20 -9.82 -5.05
CA ASP A 13 -20.01 -10.96 -5.41
C ASP A 13 -19.98 -11.94 -4.23
N HIS A 14 -20.96 -11.82 -3.32
CA HIS A 14 -21.00 -12.55 -2.07
C HIS A 14 -21.43 -13.97 -2.41
N PHE A 15 -20.43 -14.80 -2.68
CA PHE A 15 -20.62 -16.21 -2.95
C PHE A 15 -21.08 -16.90 -1.66
N GLU A 16 -22.35 -17.28 -1.60
CA GLU A 16 -22.86 -18.22 -0.60
C GLU A 16 -22.85 -19.63 -1.19
N PRO A 17 -22.01 -20.54 -0.68
CA PRO A 17 -22.04 -21.93 -1.13
C PRO A 17 -23.42 -22.53 -0.80
N THR A 18 -24.13 -23.02 -1.82
CA THR A 18 -25.41 -23.74 -1.67
C THR A 18 -25.24 -25.14 -1.08
N ASP A 19 -24.00 -25.64 -0.99
CA ASP A 19 -23.69 -26.95 -0.43
C ASP A 19 -23.16 -26.81 1.01
N THR A 20 -24.00 -27.16 1.98
CA THR A 20 -23.76 -27.00 3.43
C THR A 20 -23.04 -28.18 4.08
N ASP A 21 -22.53 -29.16 3.31
CA ASP A 21 -21.82 -30.31 3.88
C ASP A 21 -20.58 -29.85 4.69
N PRO A 22 -20.55 -30.06 6.02
CA PRO A 22 -19.42 -29.67 6.86
C PRO A 22 -18.08 -30.28 6.41
N GLN A 23 -18.09 -31.46 5.78
CA GLN A 23 -16.88 -32.10 5.28
C GLN A 23 -16.31 -31.40 4.04
N VAL A 24 -17.18 -30.93 3.14
CA VAL A 24 -16.77 -30.14 1.97
C VAL A 24 -16.21 -28.80 2.42
N GLN A 25 -16.87 -28.13 3.36
CA GLN A 25 -16.40 -26.85 3.91
C GLN A 25 -15.03 -26.98 4.60
N ARG A 26 -14.80 -28.06 5.35
CA ARG A 26 -13.50 -28.33 5.98
C ARG A 26 -12.39 -28.56 4.95
N ARG A 27 -12.67 -29.33 3.89
CA ARG A 27 -11.71 -29.53 2.79
C ARG A 27 -11.39 -28.23 2.08
N MET A 28 -12.41 -27.43 1.76
CA MET A 28 -12.25 -26.12 1.14
C MET A 28 -11.38 -25.20 2.00
N ARG A 29 -11.61 -25.15 3.32
CA ARG A 29 -10.76 -24.39 4.25
C ARG A 29 -9.30 -24.82 4.16
N GLY A 30 -9.03 -26.13 4.13
CA GLY A 30 -7.68 -26.65 3.96
C GLY A 30 -7.02 -26.23 2.63
N TYR A 31 -7.77 -26.19 1.53
CA TYR A 31 -7.26 -25.69 0.24
C TYR A 31 -6.94 -24.20 0.29
N LEU A 32 -7.80 -23.38 0.91
CA LEU A 32 -7.55 -21.95 1.07
C LEU A 32 -6.31 -21.69 1.92
N GLU A 33 -6.14 -22.43 3.03
CA GLU A 33 -4.93 -22.36 3.86
C GLU A 33 -3.67 -22.74 3.06
N GLN A 34 -3.74 -23.76 2.21
CA GLN A 34 -2.64 -24.15 1.33
C GLN A 34 -2.31 -23.07 0.29
N ILE A 35 -3.32 -22.43 -0.29
CA ILE A 35 -3.14 -21.32 -1.24
C ILE A 35 -2.47 -20.13 -0.54
N ASP A 36 -2.95 -19.75 0.64
CA ASP A 36 -2.40 -18.66 1.43
C ASP A 36 -0.95 -18.94 1.86
N TYR A 37 -0.66 -20.17 2.30
CA TYR A 37 0.70 -20.59 2.63
C TYR A 37 1.62 -20.57 1.41
N THR A 38 1.13 -20.99 0.24
CA THR A 38 1.90 -20.95 -1.00
C THR A 38 2.28 -19.51 -1.35
N ALA A 39 1.34 -18.58 -1.28
CA ALA A 39 1.60 -17.16 -1.50
C ALA A 39 2.64 -16.61 -0.51
N PHE A 40 2.51 -16.97 0.78
CA PHE A 40 3.49 -16.59 1.80
C PHE A 40 4.89 -17.14 1.50
N ALA A 41 5.01 -18.44 1.21
CA ALA A 41 6.28 -19.11 0.97
C ALA A 41 6.97 -18.54 -0.27
N SER A 42 6.23 -18.31 -1.36
CA SER A 42 6.75 -17.68 -2.58
C SER A 42 7.22 -16.24 -2.33
N ASN A 43 6.42 -15.42 -1.65
CA ASN A 43 6.80 -14.04 -1.33
C ASN A 43 8.06 -14.00 -0.47
N LYS A 44 8.13 -14.83 0.58
CA LYS A 44 9.32 -14.91 1.43
C LYS A 44 10.55 -15.37 0.65
N ALA A 45 10.42 -16.39 -0.20
CA ALA A 45 11.53 -16.89 -1.00
C ALA A 45 12.07 -15.86 -2.00
N VAL A 46 11.19 -15.12 -2.69
CA VAL A 46 11.59 -14.13 -3.68
C VAL A 46 12.10 -12.84 -3.02
N LEU A 47 11.36 -12.30 -2.05
CA LEU A 47 11.67 -11.01 -1.44
C LEU A 47 12.92 -11.07 -0.56
N SER A 48 13.19 -12.19 0.13
CA SER A 48 14.39 -12.32 0.96
C SER A 48 15.70 -12.36 0.14
N VAL A 49 15.65 -12.67 -1.16
CA VAL A 49 16.82 -12.60 -2.04
C VAL A 49 17.14 -11.15 -2.41
N SER A 50 16.12 -10.39 -2.82
CA SER A 50 16.30 -9.02 -3.30
C SER A 50 16.41 -7.99 -2.17
N LEU A 51 15.71 -8.24 -1.06
CA LEU A 51 15.61 -7.35 0.09
C LEU A 51 15.62 -8.18 1.39
N PRO A 52 16.78 -8.80 1.75
CA PRO A 52 16.88 -9.73 2.89
C PRO A 52 16.54 -9.06 4.22
N ARG A 53 16.86 -7.78 4.36
CA ARG A 53 16.67 -6.99 5.57
C ARG A 53 16.32 -5.56 5.20
N VAL A 54 15.43 -4.96 5.98
CA VAL A 54 15.13 -3.53 5.95
C VAL A 54 15.54 -2.89 7.27
N GLU A 55 16.23 -1.77 7.18
CA GLU A 55 16.67 -0.94 8.30
C GLU A 55 15.63 0.14 8.60
N GLY A 56 15.52 0.54 9.87
CA GLY A 56 14.64 1.62 10.30
C GLY A 56 14.86 2.94 9.55
N ASP A 57 16.11 3.26 9.24
CA ASP A 57 16.47 4.46 8.48
C ASP A 57 15.87 4.45 7.07
N GLN A 58 15.72 3.26 6.44
CA GLN A 58 15.10 3.15 5.12
C GLN A 58 13.59 3.47 5.18
N PHE A 59 12.90 3.07 6.24
CA PHE A 59 11.52 3.50 6.49
C PHE A 59 11.44 5.02 6.71
N GLN A 60 12.34 5.58 7.50
CA GLN A 60 12.40 7.03 7.73
C GLN A 60 12.63 7.79 6.41
N HIS A 61 13.58 7.35 5.58
CA HIS A 61 13.85 7.98 4.29
C HIS A 61 12.63 7.95 3.37
N LEU A 62 11.93 6.81 3.26
CA LEU A 62 10.70 6.72 2.46
C LEU A 62 9.58 7.61 3.02
N ALA A 63 9.41 7.66 4.34
CA ALA A 63 8.43 8.53 4.99
C ALA A 63 8.70 10.02 4.71
N VAL A 64 9.96 10.43 4.77
CA VAL A 64 10.39 11.80 4.43
C VAL A 64 10.17 12.09 2.95
N ALA A 65 10.49 11.16 2.06
CA ALA A 65 10.28 11.30 0.62
C ALA A 65 8.78 11.46 0.28
N ALA A 66 7.92 10.60 0.82
CA ALA A 66 6.46 10.70 0.64
C ALA A 66 5.90 12.02 1.20
N SER A 67 6.36 12.44 2.38
CA SER A 67 5.95 13.71 2.99
C SER A 67 6.37 14.92 2.15
N THR A 68 7.58 14.88 1.60
CA THR A 68 8.10 15.93 0.72
C THR A 68 7.31 16.00 -0.59
N ALA A 69 6.99 14.85 -1.20
CA ALA A 69 6.17 14.79 -2.40
C ALA A 69 4.75 15.33 -2.15
N ARG A 70 4.13 14.98 -1.00
CA ARG A 70 2.84 15.52 -0.56
C ARG A 70 2.90 17.05 -0.43
N ALA A 71 3.93 17.57 0.24
CA ALA A 71 4.08 19.01 0.43
C ALA A 71 4.19 19.75 -0.90
N ARG A 72 4.96 19.22 -1.87
CA ARG A 72 5.06 19.80 -3.22
C ARG A 72 3.73 19.80 -3.96
N TRP A 73 2.99 18.68 -3.93
CA TRP A 73 1.68 18.58 -4.56
C TRP A 73 0.69 19.59 -3.99
N VAL A 74 0.60 19.68 -2.65
CA VAL A 74 -0.33 20.60 -1.97
C VAL A 74 0.06 22.07 -2.20
N THR A 75 1.34 22.40 -2.07
CA THR A 75 1.82 23.78 -2.28
C THR A 75 1.54 24.25 -3.70
N GLU A 76 1.75 23.39 -4.69
CA GLU A 76 1.43 23.70 -6.09
C GLU A 76 -0.08 23.91 -6.28
N ALA A 77 -0.92 23.05 -5.68
CA ALA A 77 -2.38 23.20 -5.76
C ALA A 77 -2.86 24.53 -5.16
N VAL A 78 -2.32 24.92 -4.01
CA VAL A 78 -2.64 26.19 -3.34
C VAL A 78 -2.22 27.37 -4.21
N ALA A 79 -0.99 27.38 -4.71
CA ALA A 79 -0.50 28.45 -5.58
C ALA A 79 -1.34 28.60 -6.87
N MET A 80 -1.78 27.49 -7.46
CA MET A 80 -2.67 27.49 -8.61
C MET A 80 -4.07 28.04 -8.29
N ALA A 81 -4.61 27.74 -7.10
CA ALA A 81 -5.91 28.24 -6.65
C ALA A 81 -5.86 29.75 -6.35
N ASP A 82 -4.79 30.21 -5.69
CA ASP A 82 -4.59 31.62 -5.33
C ASP A 82 -4.44 32.53 -6.56
N ALA A 83 -3.97 31.99 -7.69
CA ALA A 83 -3.83 32.75 -8.92
C ALA A 83 -5.20 33.15 -9.55
N GLY A 84 -6.32 32.54 -9.12
CA GLY A 84 -7.66 33.06 -9.38
C GLY A 84 -8.21 32.91 -10.82
N HIS A 85 -7.48 32.25 -11.71
CA HIS A 85 -7.90 31.94 -13.09
C HIS A 85 -8.11 30.43 -13.31
N SER A 86 -8.82 30.08 -14.39
CA SER A 86 -9.02 28.68 -14.77
C SER A 86 -7.68 27.98 -14.99
N LEU A 87 -7.58 26.73 -14.52
CA LEU A 87 -6.37 25.93 -14.67
C LEU A 87 -6.18 25.55 -16.13
N SER A 88 -4.97 25.81 -16.65
CA SER A 88 -4.57 25.29 -17.95
C SER A 88 -4.41 23.77 -17.91
N GLU A 89 -4.50 23.12 -19.07
CA GLU A 89 -4.26 21.68 -19.20
C GLU A 89 -2.88 21.27 -18.67
N ALA A 90 -1.85 22.09 -18.93
CA ALA A 90 -0.49 21.87 -18.44
C ALA A 90 -0.42 21.91 -16.90
N GLN A 91 -1.15 22.83 -16.27
CA GLN A 91 -1.23 22.91 -14.82
C GLN A 91 -1.92 21.67 -14.22
N VAL A 92 -3.03 21.24 -14.81
CA VAL A 92 -3.72 20.01 -14.38
C VAL A 92 -2.84 18.77 -14.56
N ALA A 93 -2.11 18.67 -15.67
CA ALA A 93 -1.18 17.57 -15.93
C ALA A 93 -0.03 17.54 -14.91
N ARG A 94 0.56 18.71 -14.60
CA ARG A 94 1.60 18.84 -13.57
C ARG A 94 1.08 18.41 -12.21
N LEU A 95 -0.12 18.85 -11.83
CA LEU A 95 -0.73 18.48 -10.56
C LEU A 95 -0.99 16.97 -10.45
N ARG A 96 -1.45 16.34 -11.54
CA ARG A 96 -1.63 14.89 -11.61
C ARG A 96 -0.32 14.13 -11.42
N HIS A 97 0.76 14.60 -12.04
CA HIS A 97 2.08 13.99 -11.89
C HIS A 97 2.61 14.09 -10.46
N LEU A 98 2.47 15.26 -9.82
CA LEU A 98 2.85 15.45 -8.42
C LEU A 98 2.04 14.55 -7.47
N ARG A 99 0.72 14.45 -7.70
CA ARG A 99 -0.15 13.55 -6.93
C ARG A 99 0.28 12.09 -7.09
N SER A 100 0.48 11.62 -8.32
CA SER A 100 0.91 10.25 -8.59
C SER A 100 2.24 9.93 -7.91
N THR A 101 3.22 10.84 -7.97
CA THR A 101 4.51 10.67 -7.28
C THR A 101 4.32 10.46 -5.76
N TYR A 102 3.47 11.27 -5.14
CA TYR A 102 3.13 11.14 -3.72
C TYR A 102 2.43 9.81 -3.40
N GLU A 103 1.45 9.42 -4.22
CA GLU A 103 0.68 8.19 -4.05
C GLU A 103 1.55 6.93 -4.21
N GLU A 104 2.46 6.91 -5.19
CA GLU A 104 3.40 5.81 -5.41
C GLU A 104 4.37 5.66 -4.23
N LEU A 105 4.97 6.75 -3.76
CA LEU A 105 5.89 6.71 -2.61
C LEU A 105 5.19 6.23 -1.33
N THR A 106 3.95 6.67 -1.11
CA THR A 106 3.13 6.20 0.03
C THR A 106 2.79 4.72 -0.11
N SER A 107 2.44 4.28 -1.32
CA SER A 107 2.12 2.88 -1.60
C SER A 107 3.32 1.96 -1.40
N VAL A 108 4.51 2.39 -1.79
CA VAL A 108 5.77 1.67 -1.55
C VAL A 108 6.07 1.56 -0.07
N TYR A 109 5.91 2.66 0.70
CA TYR A 109 6.07 2.63 2.15
C TYR A 109 5.13 1.60 2.80
N GLU A 110 3.85 1.60 2.44
CA GLU A 110 2.87 0.64 2.97
C GLU A 110 3.15 -0.80 2.52
N ALA A 111 3.60 -0.99 1.28
CA ALA A 111 4.01 -2.29 0.79
C ALA A 111 5.19 -2.84 1.60
N MET A 112 6.22 -2.03 1.85
CA MET A 112 7.38 -2.42 2.64
C MET A 112 7.00 -2.71 4.09
N ARG A 113 6.12 -1.90 4.70
CA ARG A 113 5.56 -2.14 6.04
C ARG A 113 4.85 -3.49 6.11
N ARG A 114 3.99 -3.79 5.13
CA ARG A 114 3.28 -5.08 5.06
C ARG A 114 4.20 -6.27 4.85
N MET A 115 5.29 -6.11 4.10
CA MET A 115 6.29 -7.18 3.94
C MET A 115 6.94 -7.56 5.28
N VAL A 116 7.23 -6.56 6.12
CA VAL A 116 7.72 -6.77 7.49
C VAL A 116 6.64 -7.42 8.37
N GLU A 117 5.41 -6.88 8.39
CA GLU A 117 4.30 -7.42 9.20
C GLU A 117 3.98 -8.87 8.86
N ARG A 118 4.08 -9.23 7.58
CA ARG A 118 3.86 -10.60 7.09
C ARG A 118 5.08 -11.50 7.30
N GLY A 119 6.21 -10.98 7.76
CA GLY A 119 7.44 -11.76 7.97
C GLY A 119 8.11 -12.23 6.70
N TYR A 120 7.89 -11.55 5.57
CA TYR A 120 8.59 -11.84 4.30
C TYR A 120 10.05 -11.40 4.37
N ILE A 121 10.34 -10.30 5.07
CA ILE A 121 11.67 -9.70 5.18
C ILE A 121 11.99 -9.38 6.66
N ALA A 122 13.26 -9.43 7.02
CA ALA A 122 13.70 -9.08 8.38
C ALA A 122 13.70 -7.56 8.58
N TYR A 123 13.34 -7.10 9.78
CA TYR A 123 13.40 -5.68 10.16
C TYR A 123 14.44 -5.44 11.25
N ARG A 124 15.22 -4.37 11.11
CA ARG A 124 16.11 -3.86 12.16
C ARG A 124 15.68 -2.44 12.55
N PRO A 125 15.32 -2.21 13.83
CA PRO A 125 14.86 -0.89 14.28
C PRO A 125 16.01 0.12 14.33
N ILE A 126 15.65 1.40 14.28
CA ILE A 126 16.58 2.51 14.56
C ILE A 126 17.08 2.35 15.99
N SER A 127 18.39 2.48 16.22
CA SER A 127 18.95 2.45 17.56
C SER A 127 18.56 3.74 18.30
N ALA A 128 18.12 3.61 19.55
CA ALA A 128 17.73 4.73 20.40
C ALA A 128 18.93 5.60 20.80
#